data_AF-Q8ERH9-F1
#
_entry.id   AF-Q8ERH9-F1
#
_cell.length_a   1.000
_cell.length_b   1.000
_cell.length_c   1.000
_cell.angle_alpha   90.00
_cell.angle_beta   90.00
_cell.angle_gamma   90.00
#
_symmetry.space_group_name_H-M   'P 1'
#
loop_
_entity.id
_entity.type
_entity.pdbx_description
1 polymer ?
#
loop_
_entity_poly.entity_id
_entity_poly.type
_entity_poly.pdbx_seq_one_letter_code
_entity_poly.pdbx_strand_id
1 'polypeptide(L)' 'MDCEIQHLDKNMRYRILIINGEQYILDMERSVWKIIFPILFWLIPSPVFKVEDQDIVEQLKTAKKEKKVLG' A
#
# COMPACT_ATOMS: atom_id res chain seq x y z
N MET A 1 -8.50 -16.72 9.69
CA MET A 1 -7.66 -16.03 8.70
C MET A 1 -7.45 -14.65 9.25
N ASP A 2 -6.25 -14.37 9.76
CA ASP A 2 -5.94 -13.08 10.35
C ASP A 2 -5.41 -12.18 9.23
N CYS A 3 -6.24 -11.20 8.87
CA CYS A 3 -5.96 -10.22 7.82
C CYS A 3 -6.02 -8.84 8.46
N GLU A 4 -4.90 -8.15 8.48
CA GLU A 4 -4.79 -6.79 8.99
C GLU A 4 -4.44 -5.84 7.84
N ILE A 5 -5.11 -4.69 7.80
CA ILE A 5 -4.88 -3.67 6.78
C ILE A 5 -4.33 -2.42 7.47
N GLN A 6 -3.08 -2.09 7.18
CA GLN A 6 -2.42 -0.89 7.68
C GLN A 6 -2.38 0.19 6.59
N HIS A 7 -2.87 1.38 6.95
CA HIS A 7 -2.87 2.54 6.07
C HIS A 7 -1.52 3.27 6.16
N LEU A 8 -0.94 3.63 5.02
CA LEU A 8 0.20 4.55 4.98
C LEU A 8 -0.32 6.00 5.13
N ASP A 9 -0.02 6.59 6.28
CA ASP A 9 -0.49 7.92 6.77
C ASP A 9 -0.36 9.08 5.75
N LYS A 10 0.56 8.99 4.78
CA LYS A 10 0.75 10.02 3.73
C LYS A 10 0.59 9.54 2.29
N ASN A 11 0.45 8.23 2.05
CA ASN A 11 0.37 7.69 0.70
C ASN A 11 -0.92 6.91 0.52
N MET A 12 -1.99 7.63 0.14
CA MET A 12 -3.32 7.05 -0.06
C MET A 12 -3.39 6.00 -1.17
N ARG A 13 -2.34 5.92 -2.00
CA ARG A 13 -2.21 4.95 -3.09
C ARG A 13 -1.77 3.58 -2.58
N TYR A 14 -0.92 3.49 -1.56
CA TYR A 14 -0.41 2.19 -1.09
C TYR A 14 -0.99 1.80 0.26
N ARG A 15 -1.32 0.52 0.42
CA ARG A 15 -1.73 -0.07 1.69
C ARG A 15 -0.88 -1.28 2.00
N ILE A 16 -0.59 -1.49 3.27
CA ILE A 16 0.09 -2.70 3.73
C ILE A 16 -0.98 -3.69 4.17
N LEU A 17 -0.95 -4.90 3.62
CA LEU A 17 -1.73 -6.03 4.10
C LEU A 17 -0.82 -6.98 4.88
N ILE A 18 -1.30 -7.48 6.00
CA ILE A 18 -0.67 -8.54 6.77
C ILE A 18 -1.62 -9.72 6.77
N ILE A 19 -1.25 -10.79 6.10
CA ILE A 19 -2.07 -12.01 5.99
C ILE A 19 -1.26 -13.16 6.58
N ASN A 20 -1.75 -13.76 7.66
CA ASN A 20 -1.08 -14.87 8.35
C ASN A 20 0.40 -14.59 8.70
N GLY A 21 0.73 -13.34 9.06
CA GLY A 21 2.09 -12.92 9.39
C GLY A 21 2.97 -12.54 8.19
N GLU A 22 2.51 -12.75 6.96
CA GLU A 22 3.19 -12.31 5.75
C GLU A 22 2.75 -10.91 5.34
N GLN A 23 3.71 -10.10 4.89
CA GLN A 23 3.48 -8.71 4.51
C GLN A 23 3.34 -8.55 3.00
N TYR A 24 2.33 -7.78 2.62
CA TYR A 24 1.97 -7.49 1.24
C TYR A 24 1.78 -5.99 1.07
N ILE A 25 2.19 -5.46 -0.08
CA ILE A 25 1.91 -4.08 -0.49
C ILE A 25 0.84 -4.14 -1.58
N LEU A 26 -0.28 -3.49 -1.30
CA LEU A 26 -1.39 -3.30 -2.22
C LEU A 26 -1.25 -1.92 -2.87
N ASP A 27 -1.14 -1.86 -4.19
CA ASP A 27 -1.24 -0.62 -4.95
C ASP A 27 -2.72 -0.34 -5.27
N MET A 28 -3.30 0.56 -4.49
CA MET A 28 -4.60 1.16 -4.76
C MET A 28 -4.45 2.38 -5.67
N GLU A 29 -4.09 2.11 -6.92
CA GLU A 29 -4.01 3.13 -7.95
C GLU A 29 -5.36 3.87 -8.09
N ARG A 30 -5.37 5.16 -7.76
CA ARG A 30 -6.50 6.06 -8.01
C ARG A 30 -6.36 6.72 -9.38
N SER A 31 -6.67 5.95 -10.43
CA SER A 31 -6.74 6.52 -11.78
C SER A 31 -8.11 7.14 -12.02
N VAL A 32 -8.14 8.39 -12.48
CA VAL A 32 -9.39 9.12 -12.85
C VAL A 32 -10.17 8.38 -13.94
N TRP A 33 -9.48 7.61 -14.77
CA TRP A 33 -10.06 6.69 -15.75
C TRP A 33 -10.98 5.63 -15.13
N LYS A 34 -10.74 5.22 -13.88
CA LYS A 34 -11.62 4.29 -13.15
C LYS A 34 -13.00 4.89 -12.86
N ILE A 35 -13.12 6.23 -12.84
CA ILE A 35 -14.40 6.93 -12.68
C ILE A 35 -15.19 6.96 -13.99
N ILE A 36 -14.49 7.12 -15.12
CA ILE A 36 -15.10 7.18 -16.45
C ILE A 36 -15.51 5.78 -16.94
N PHE A 37 -14.74 4.74 -16.60
CA PHE A 37 -14.97 3.35 -17.02
C PHE A 37 -15.06 2.35 -15.84
N PRO A 38 -16.01 2.52 -14.91
CA PRO A 38 -16.05 1.72 -13.68
C PRO A 38 -16.19 0.22 -13.93
N ILE A 39 -16.96 -0.18 -14.95
CA ILE A 39 -17.23 -1.59 -15.26
C ILE A 39 -15.99 -2.31 -15.78
N LEU A 40 -15.18 -1.63 -16.61
CA LEU A 40 -13.96 -2.22 -17.19
C LEU A 40 -12.91 -2.45 -16.10
N PHE A 41 -12.74 -1.46 -15.22
CA PHE A 41 -11.77 -1.54 -14.13
C PHE A 41 -12.22 -2.46 -12.98
N TRP A 42 -13.51 -2.78 -12.86
CA TRP A 42 -14.00 -3.79 -11.93
C TRP A 42 -13.46 -5.18 -12.26
N LEU A 43 -13.31 -5.48 -13.56
CA LEU A 43 -12.79 -6.77 -14.02
C LEU A 43 -11.26 -6.88 -13.92
N ILE A 44 -10.55 -5.78 -13.65
CA ILE A 44 -9.10 -5.75 -13.57
C ILE A 44 -8.67 -5.98 -12.12
N PRO A 45 -7.93 -7.07 -11.82
CA PRO A 45 -7.41 -7.31 -10.48
C PRO A 45 -6.39 -6.24 -10.11
N SER A 46 -6.42 -5.80 -8.85
CA SER A 46 -5.40 -4.87 -8.34
C SER A 46 -4.10 -5.62 -8.09
N PRO A 47 -2.94 -5.06 -8.50
CA PRO A 47 -1.66 -5.70 -8.27
C PRO A 47 -1.34 -5.69 -6.76
N VAL A 48 -1.00 -6.87 -6.25
CA VAL A 48 -0.54 -7.08 -4.88
C VAL A 48 0.87 -7.63 -4.96
N PHE A 49 1.80 -7.00 -4.25
CA PHE A 49 3.18 -7.40 -4.20
C PHE A 49 3.45 -8.04 -2.84
N LYS A 50 3.98 -9.27 -2.84
CA LYS A 50 4.52 -9.87 -1.61
C LYS A 50 5.83 -9.20 -1.28
N VAL A 51 6.01 -8.80 -0.03
CA VAL A 51 7.27 -8.23 0.43
C VAL A 51 8.03 -9.32 1.19
N GLU A 52 9.17 -9.70 0.64
CA GLU A 52 10.07 -10.66 1.27
C GLU A 52 10.93 -10.00 2.35
N ASP A 53 11.29 -8.73 2.13
CA ASP A 53 12.15 -7.97 3.02
C ASP A 53 11.33 -7.02 3.91
N GLN A 54 11.19 -7.41 5.17
CA GLN A 54 10.43 -6.65 6.17
C GLN A 54 11.06 -5.28 6.47
N ASP A 55 12.38 -5.12 6.22
CA ASP A 55 13.07 -3.85 6.43
C ASP A 55 12.57 -2.78 5.47
N ILE A 56 12.10 -3.16 4.27
CA ILE A 56 11.49 -2.25 3.31
C ILE A 56 10.16 -1.71 3.85
N VAL A 57 9.36 -2.55 4.49
CA VAL A 57 8.07 -2.15 5.08
C VAL A 57 8.30 -1.23 6.28
N GLU A 58 9.30 -1.53 7.10
CA GLU A 58 9.70 -0.65 8.20
C GLU A 58 10.25 0.68 7.69
N GLN A 59 11.06 0.69 6.62
CA GLN A 59 11.51 1.92 5.98
C GLN A 59 10.35 2.73 5.37
N LEU A 60 9.36 2.08 4.76
CA LEU A 60 8.16 2.77 4.26
C LEU A 60 7.32 3.39 5.39
N LYS A 61 7.31 2.76 6.57
CA LYS A 61 6.71 3.32 7.79
C LYS A 61 7.59 4.42 8.41
N THR A 62 8.91 4.29 8.31
CA THR A 62 9.92 5.07 9.06
C THR A 62 10.55 6.21 8.27
N ALA A 63 10.48 6.25 6.94
CA ALA A 63 10.93 7.38 6.10
C ALA A 63 10.27 8.72 6.49
N LYS A 64 9.27 8.67 7.38
CA LYS A 64 8.70 9.79 8.13
C LYS A 64 9.64 10.42 9.17
N LYS A 65 10.53 9.68 9.83
CA LYS A 65 11.34 10.18 10.96
C LYS A 65 12.47 11.13 10.55
N GLU A 66 13.03 11.00 9.35
CA GLU A 66 14.22 11.79 8.96
C GLU A 66 13.90 13.17 8.36
N LYS A 67 12.65 13.46 7.97
CA LYS A 67 12.29 14.80 7.46
C LYS A 67 11.87 15.78 8.56
N LYS A 68 12.58 15.79 9.70
CA LYS A 68 12.39 16.83 10.73
C LYS A 68 13.65 17.12 11.55
N VAL A 69 14.81 17.34 10.91
CA VAL A 69 15.90 18.12 11.51
C VAL A 69 16.58 18.94 10.41
N LEU A 70 16.06 20.14 10.16
CA LEU A 70 16.77 21.28 9.55
C LEU A 70 15.84 22.48 9.74
N GLY A 71 16.05 23.17 10.86
CA GLY A 71 15.34 24.34 11.33
C GLY A 71 15.86 24.74 12.69
#